data_AF-G8S3S3-F1
#
_entry.id   AF-G8S3S3-F1
#
_cell.length_a   1.000
_cell.length_b   1.000
_cell.length_c   1.000
_cell.angle_alpha   90.00
_cell.angle_beta   90.00
_cell.angle_gamma   90.00
#
_symmetry.space_group_name_H-M   'P 1'
#
loop_
_entity.id
_entity.type
_entity.pdbx_description
1 polymer ?
#
loop_
_entity_poly.entity_id
_entity_poly.type
_entity_poly.pdbx_seq_one_letter_code
_entity_poly.pdbx_strand_id
1 'polypeptide(L)'
;MARIYVETTIAASMDRVWLATQDHRQHPRWDARFGRIDPVPGSTPAAFTYATAVLPGVEIAGYGVHSGERQQAGGAVSALRFGSADRRSPIQEGSGYWRYVPVPGGVRFLTGYTYRTRWGRAGRLVDLVFGPTFGWATAWSFDRLRLWLEHGITPERARLYTALELVLRAALVATAGLLDGRPAVVLVAALLAIGLPPHPHTPAARRCRRRPEQENPR
;
A
#
# COMPACT_ATOMS: atom_id res chain seq x y z
N MET A 1 17.31 9.74 -4.92
CA MET A 1 16.56 8.48 -4.85
C MET A 1 15.44 8.68 -3.86
N ALA A 2 14.22 8.34 -4.25
CA ALA A 2 13.07 8.40 -3.35
C ALA A 2 13.14 7.20 -2.39
N ARG A 3 12.65 7.36 -1.16
CA ARG A 3 12.58 6.30 -0.16
C ARG A 3 11.21 6.28 0.47
N ILE A 4 10.62 5.10 0.56
CA ILE A 4 9.35 4.88 1.24
C ILE A 4 9.56 3.83 2.32
N TYR A 5 8.92 4.08 3.46
CA TYR A 5 8.87 3.17 4.59
C TYR A 5 7.43 3.10 5.08
N VAL A 6 6.95 1.88 5.34
CA VAL A 6 5.64 1.64 5.95
C VAL A 6 5.77 0.45 6.88
N GLU A 7 5.21 0.56 8.08
CA GLU A 7 5.06 -0.56 9.01
C GLU A 7 3.67 -0.61 9.63
N THR A 8 3.25 -1.83 9.96
CA THR A 8 2.04 -2.13 10.73
C THR A 8 2.28 -3.35 11.61
N THR A 9 1.46 -3.52 12.64
CA THR A 9 1.40 -4.77 13.42
C THR A 9 0.12 -5.49 13.08
N ILE A 10 0.22 -6.77 12.74
CA ILE A 10 -0.90 -7.62 12.35
C ILE A 10 -1.07 -8.69 13.42
N ALA A 11 -2.22 -8.72 14.08
CA ALA A 11 -2.59 -9.75 15.03
C ALA A 11 -2.97 -11.07 14.32
N ALA A 12 -1.98 -11.70 13.68
CA ALA A 12 -2.08 -12.98 13.01
C ALA A 12 -0.76 -13.76 13.13
N SER A 13 -0.78 -15.06 12.85
CA SER A 13 0.44 -15.87 12.86
C SER A 13 1.38 -15.50 11.71
N MET A 14 2.68 -15.76 11.90
CA MET A 14 3.71 -15.56 10.88
C MET A 14 3.35 -16.23 9.57
N ASP A 15 2.90 -17.49 9.61
CA ASP A 15 2.57 -18.26 8.41
C ASP A 15 1.41 -17.64 7.63
N ARG A 16 0.39 -17.12 8.33
CA ARG A 16 -0.75 -16.45 7.68
C ARG A 16 -0.32 -15.15 7.01
N VAL A 17 0.52 -14.35 7.69
CA VAL A 17 1.06 -13.12 7.12
C VAL A 17 1.93 -13.46 5.91
N TRP A 18 2.86 -14.41 6.06
CA TRP A 18 3.76 -14.87 5.02
C TRP A 18 3.04 -15.39 3.78
N LEU A 19 2.04 -16.25 3.95
CA LEU A 19 1.26 -16.80 2.84
C LEU A 19 0.51 -15.68 2.10
N ALA A 20 -0.17 -14.80 2.83
CA ALA A 20 -0.95 -13.71 2.22
C ALA A 20 -0.08 -12.69 1.47
N THR A 21 1.18 -12.55 1.88
CA THR A 21 2.12 -11.61 1.28
C THR A 21 2.92 -12.24 0.14
N GLN A 22 3.41 -13.49 0.26
CA GLN A 22 4.23 -14.13 -0.77
C GLN A 22 3.42 -14.81 -1.89
N ASP A 23 2.16 -15.20 -1.66
CA ASP A 23 1.34 -15.81 -2.71
C ASP A 23 0.92 -14.77 -3.76
N HIS A 24 1.44 -14.93 -4.99
CA HIS A 24 1.15 -14.08 -6.14
C HIS A 24 -0.35 -13.98 -6.49
N ARG A 25 -1.18 -14.94 -6.08
CA ARG A 25 -2.64 -14.90 -6.29
C ARG A 25 -3.36 -14.11 -5.19
N GLN A 26 -2.79 -14.06 -3.98
CA GLN A 26 -3.37 -13.34 -2.85
C GLN A 26 -2.91 -11.88 -2.79
N HIS A 27 -1.65 -11.63 -3.13
CA HIS A 27 -1.03 -10.32 -3.03
C HIS A 27 -1.79 -9.22 -3.80
N PRO A 28 -2.22 -9.40 -5.07
CA PRO A 28 -2.96 -8.38 -5.80
C PRO A 28 -4.35 -8.09 -5.21
N ARG A 29 -4.88 -9.04 -4.42
CA ARG A 29 -6.19 -8.85 -3.79
C ARG A 29 -6.13 -7.70 -2.82
N TRP A 30 -5.14 -7.63 -1.93
CA TRP A 30 -5.06 -6.60 -0.88
C TRP A 30 -4.20 -5.39 -1.25
N ASP A 31 -3.15 -5.56 -2.05
CA ASP A 31 -2.24 -4.45 -2.38
C ASP A 31 -2.71 -3.62 -3.57
N ALA A 32 -3.10 -2.37 -3.34
CA ALA A 32 -3.53 -1.43 -4.39
C ALA A 32 -2.43 -1.11 -5.41
N ARG A 33 -1.15 -1.38 -5.10
CA ARG A 33 -0.03 -1.10 -5.99
C ARG A 33 0.14 -2.14 -7.09
N PHE A 34 -0.46 -3.32 -6.94
CA PHE A 34 -0.31 -4.43 -7.86
C PHE A 34 -1.69 -4.96 -8.25
N GLY A 35 -2.05 -4.83 -9.52
CA GLY A 35 -3.28 -5.41 -10.09
C GLY A 35 -3.12 -6.88 -10.45
N ARG A 36 -1.92 -7.28 -10.90
CA ARG A 36 -1.55 -8.67 -11.20
C ARG A 36 -0.06 -8.88 -10.97
N ILE A 37 0.31 -10.09 -10.53
CA ILE A 37 1.69 -10.54 -10.37
C ILE A 37 1.77 -11.93 -10.98
N ASP A 38 2.58 -12.08 -12.02
CA ASP A 38 2.73 -13.32 -12.77
C ASP A 38 4.18 -13.81 -12.62
N PRO A 39 4.42 -14.96 -11.97
CA PRO A 39 5.76 -15.55 -11.89
C PRO A 39 6.30 -15.89 -13.29
N VAL A 40 7.61 -15.74 -13.50
CA VAL A 40 8.28 -16.21 -14.71
C VAL A 40 8.80 -17.63 -14.46
N PRO A 41 8.22 -18.67 -15.08
CA PRO A 41 8.63 -20.04 -14.83
C PRO A 41 10.10 -20.28 -15.20
N GLY A 42 10.85 -21.01 -14.35
CA GLY A 42 12.23 -21.41 -14.63
C GLY A 42 13.28 -20.29 -14.49
N SER A 43 12.90 -19.08 -14.09
CA SER A 43 13.86 -18.00 -13.86
C SER A 43 14.71 -18.23 -12.61
N THR A 44 16.02 -18.00 -12.70
CA THR A 44 16.94 -17.96 -11.55
C THR A 44 17.81 -16.70 -11.65
N PRO A 45 17.74 -15.75 -10.70
CA PRO A 45 16.84 -15.72 -9.53
C PRO A 45 15.35 -15.63 -9.94
N ALA A 46 14.45 -15.99 -9.02
CA ALA A 46 13.01 -16.00 -9.28
C ALA A 46 12.52 -14.60 -9.71
N ALA A 47 11.98 -14.51 -10.91
CA ALA A 47 11.49 -13.29 -11.53
C ALA A 47 9.96 -13.33 -11.65
N PHE A 48 9.36 -12.14 -11.73
CA PHE A 48 7.94 -11.97 -11.94
C PHE A 48 7.69 -10.73 -12.80
N THR A 49 6.57 -10.71 -13.51
CA THR A 49 6.02 -9.50 -14.10
C THR A 49 4.87 -9.01 -13.22
N TYR A 50 4.58 -7.72 -13.30
CA TYR A 50 3.43 -7.16 -12.62
C TYR A 50 2.74 -6.12 -13.48
N ALA A 51 1.46 -5.91 -13.22
CA ALA A 51 0.69 -4.82 -13.81
C ALA A 51 0.09 -3.97 -12.68
N THR A 52 0.19 -2.65 -12.80
CA THR A 52 -0.43 -1.70 -11.89
C THR A 52 -1.49 -0.92 -12.64
N ALA A 53 -2.76 -1.05 -12.24
CA ALA A 53 -3.83 -0.20 -12.73
C ALA A 53 -3.69 1.19 -12.10
N VAL A 54 -3.42 2.21 -12.93
CA VAL A 54 -3.25 3.59 -12.47
C VAL A 54 -4.49 4.45 -12.70
N LEU A 55 -5.29 4.11 -13.73
CA LEU A 55 -6.58 4.72 -14.05
C LEU A 55 -7.50 3.64 -14.65
N PRO A 56 -8.83 3.86 -14.70
CA PRO A 56 -9.73 2.96 -15.41
C PRO A 56 -9.25 2.71 -16.84
N GLY A 57 -9.00 1.44 -17.19
CA GLY A 57 -8.50 1.04 -18.51
C GLY A 57 -7.00 1.29 -18.76
N VAL A 58 -6.25 1.80 -17.79
CA VAL A 58 -4.81 2.10 -17.94
C VAL A 58 -3.99 1.27 -16.97
N GLU A 59 -3.25 0.30 -17.52
CA GLU A 59 -2.25 -0.48 -16.79
C GLU A 59 -0.83 -0.07 -17.18
N ILE A 60 0.06 -0.08 -16.19
CA ILE A 60 1.50 0.06 -16.35
C ILE A 60 2.14 -1.30 -16.03
N ALA A 61 2.87 -1.85 -16.99
CA ALA A 61 3.58 -3.10 -16.84
C ALA A 61 4.97 -2.88 -16.22
N GLY A 62 5.33 -3.74 -15.28
CA GLY A 62 6.65 -3.79 -14.67
C GLY A 62 7.18 -5.21 -14.54
N TYR A 63 8.41 -5.30 -14.06
CA TYR A 63 9.11 -6.54 -13.80
C TYR A 63 9.77 -6.48 -12.43
N GLY A 64 10.00 -7.64 -11.84
CA GLY A 64 10.71 -7.78 -10.58
C GLY A 64 11.48 -9.08 -10.50
N VAL A 65 12.45 -9.10 -9.59
CA VAL A 65 13.32 -10.24 -9.31
C VAL A 65 13.49 -10.32 -7.81
N HIS A 66 13.21 -11.49 -7.24
CA HIS A 66 13.53 -11.79 -5.84
C HIS A 66 15.05 -11.87 -5.69
N SER A 67 15.62 -10.95 -4.93
CA SER A 67 17.07 -10.83 -4.74
C SER A 67 17.57 -11.60 -3.52
N GLY A 68 16.67 -12.14 -2.69
CA GLY A 68 17.01 -13.02 -1.59
C GLY A 68 15.89 -13.16 -0.58
N GLU A 69 15.80 -14.34 0.00
CA GLU A 69 14.92 -14.63 1.12
C GLU A 69 15.76 -15.16 2.28
N ARG A 70 15.49 -14.68 3.49
CA ARG A 70 16.12 -15.21 4.70
C ARG A 70 15.07 -15.39 5.78
N GLN A 71 14.77 -16.63 6.11
CA GLN A 71 13.99 -17.01 7.27
C GLN A 71 14.95 -17.46 8.38
N GLN A 72 14.78 -16.92 9.58
CA GLN A 72 15.57 -17.25 10.76
C GLN A 72 14.66 -17.44 11.96
N ALA A 73 15.14 -18.13 13.00
CA ALA A 73 14.48 -18.21 14.30
C ALA A 73 14.40 -16.80 14.92
N GLY A 74 13.31 -16.08 14.65
CA GLY A 74 13.12 -14.69 15.06
C GLY A 74 12.62 -13.74 13.97
N GLY A 75 12.45 -14.21 12.72
CA GLY A 75 11.82 -13.40 11.67
C GLY A 75 12.13 -13.84 10.25
N ALA A 76 11.56 -13.12 9.29
CA ALA A 76 11.81 -13.34 7.88
C ALA A 76 12.08 -12.02 7.15
N VAL A 77 12.86 -12.08 6.08
CA VAL A 77 13.08 -10.98 5.16
C VAL A 77 12.96 -11.50 3.72
N SER A 78 12.17 -10.81 2.91
CA SER A 78 12.06 -11.03 1.47
C SER A 78 12.50 -9.76 0.75
N ALA A 79 13.61 -9.83 0.01
CA ALA A 79 14.18 -8.72 -0.73
C ALA A 79 13.91 -8.89 -2.23
N LEU A 80 13.58 -7.78 -2.89
CA LEU A 80 13.28 -7.77 -4.31
C LEU A 80 13.82 -6.52 -5.00
N ARG A 81 14.14 -6.65 -6.28
CA ARG A 81 14.36 -5.55 -7.21
C ARG A 81 13.18 -5.47 -8.15
N PHE A 82 12.81 -4.25 -8.54
CA PHE A 82 11.67 -4.02 -9.42
C PHE A 82 11.97 -2.87 -10.38
N GLY A 83 11.24 -2.82 -11.48
CA GLY A 83 11.37 -1.77 -12.48
C GLY A 83 10.24 -1.78 -13.48
N SER A 84 10.23 -0.80 -14.37
CA SER A 84 9.22 -0.69 -15.43
C SER A 84 9.87 -0.28 -16.73
N ALA A 85 9.67 -1.11 -17.77
CA ALA A 85 10.05 -0.77 -19.14
C ALA A 85 9.10 0.28 -19.74
N ASP A 86 7.87 0.37 -19.23
CA ASP A 86 6.89 1.38 -19.67
C ASP A 86 7.40 2.80 -19.36
N ARG A 87 7.45 3.63 -20.40
CA ARG A 87 7.92 5.02 -20.35
C ARG A 87 6.99 5.94 -19.56
N ARG A 88 5.73 5.55 -19.38
CA ARG A 88 4.72 6.28 -18.59
C ARG A 88 4.94 6.11 -17.09
N SER A 89 5.66 5.07 -16.67
CA SER A 89 5.96 4.84 -15.26
C SER A 89 6.93 5.90 -14.71
N PRO A 90 6.57 6.58 -13.60
CA PRO A 90 7.49 7.44 -12.87
C PRO A 90 8.68 6.67 -12.29
N ILE A 91 8.51 5.36 -12.03
CA ILE A 91 9.55 4.49 -11.49
C ILE A 91 10.33 3.86 -12.66
N GLN A 92 11.64 4.10 -12.71
CA GLN A 92 12.52 3.42 -13.66
C GLN A 92 12.98 2.07 -13.11
N GLU A 93 13.57 2.08 -11.92
CA GLU A 93 14.08 0.92 -11.20
C GLU A 93 14.04 1.21 -9.69
N GLY A 94 13.96 0.15 -8.90
CA GLY A 94 13.96 0.23 -7.44
C GLY A 94 14.36 -1.09 -6.81
N SER A 95 14.61 -1.01 -5.51
CA SER A 95 14.83 -2.18 -4.66
C SER A 95 14.09 -1.98 -3.36
N GLY A 96 13.58 -3.08 -2.82
CA GLY A 96 12.79 -3.09 -1.63
C GLY A 96 12.96 -4.37 -0.86
N TYR A 97 12.48 -4.33 0.38
CA TYR A 97 12.38 -5.52 1.19
C TYR A 97 11.12 -5.46 2.02
N TRP A 98 10.65 -6.65 2.37
CA TRP A 98 9.63 -6.92 3.35
C TRP A 98 10.29 -7.62 4.52
N ARG A 99 10.02 -7.14 5.73
CA ARG A 99 10.54 -7.72 6.97
C ARG A 99 9.37 -8.07 7.87
N TYR A 100 9.48 -9.25 8.45
CA TYR A 100 8.49 -9.85 9.32
C TYR A 100 9.17 -10.12 10.65
N VAL A 101 8.72 -9.44 11.70
CA VAL A 101 9.28 -9.57 13.05
C VAL A 101 8.16 -10.06 13.98
N PRO A 102 8.22 -11.30 14.49
CA PRO A 102 7.31 -11.76 15.53
C PRO A 102 7.39 -10.82 16.74
N VAL A 103 6.24 -10.42 17.25
CA VAL A 103 6.11 -9.56 18.44
C VAL A 103 4.98 -10.11 19.33
N PRO A 104 4.92 -9.73 20.62
CA PRO A 104 3.77 -10.07 21.44
C PRO A 104 2.46 -9.62 20.77
N GLY A 105 1.53 -10.56 20.58
CA GLY A 105 0.23 -10.29 19.96
C GLY A 105 0.19 -10.33 18.43
N GLY A 106 1.30 -10.64 17.73
CA GLY A 106 1.26 -10.82 16.28
C GLY A 106 2.60 -10.68 15.55
N VAL A 107 2.56 -10.08 14.36
CA VAL A 107 3.73 -9.86 13.51
C VAL A 107 3.83 -8.39 13.15
N ARG A 108 4.97 -7.78 13.45
CA ARG A 108 5.32 -6.47 12.90
C ARG A 108 5.79 -6.67 11.46
N PHE A 109 4.95 -6.21 10.53
CA PHE A 109 5.18 -6.28 9.10
C PHE A 109 5.57 -4.90 8.59
N LEU A 110 6.73 -4.83 7.94
CA LEU A 110 7.26 -3.57 7.43
C LEU A 110 7.87 -3.73 6.04
N THR A 111 7.84 -2.64 5.29
CA THR A 111 8.56 -2.51 4.03
C THR A 111 9.39 -1.24 4.01
N GLY A 112 10.59 -1.35 3.46
CA GLY A 112 11.38 -0.23 3.02
C GLY A 112 11.78 -0.44 1.57
N TYR A 113 11.63 0.58 0.73
CA TYR A 113 12.11 0.53 -0.63
C TYR A 113 12.58 1.89 -1.12
N THR A 114 13.53 1.84 -2.05
CA THR A 114 14.06 2.99 -2.75
C THR A 114 13.85 2.81 -4.25
N TYR A 115 13.66 3.93 -4.95
CA TYR A 115 13.55 3.90 -6.40
C TYR A 115 14.19 5.13 -7.05
N ARG A 116 14.58 4.94 -8.31
CA ARG A 116 15.00 6.00 -9.21
C ARG A 116 13.81 6.44 -10.05
N THR A 117 13.57 7.74 -10.05
CA THR A 117 12.53 8.37 -10.85
C THR A 117 12.99 8.52 -12.30
N ARG A 118 12.05 8.42 -13.24
CA ARG A 118 12.27 8.69 -14.66
C ARG A 118 12.26 10.21 -14.91
N TRP A 119 12.76 10.67 -16.07
CA TRP A 119 12.68 12.06 -16.55
C TRP A 119 13.53 13.11 -15.80
N GLY A 120 14.60 12.70 -15.11
CA GLY A 120 15.59 13.64 -14.57
C GLY A 120 14.99 14.68 -13.62
N ARG A 121 15.07 15.97 -13.96
CA ARG A 121 14.53 17.08 -13.13
C ARG A 121 13.01 17.06 -13.04
N ALA A 122 12.32 16.85 -14.16
CA ALA A 122 10.86 16.76 -14.21
C ALA A 122 10.36 15.58 -13.36
N GLY A 123 11.08 14.46 -13.39
CA GLY A 123 10.86 13.30 -12.52
C GLY A 123 10.82 13.63 -11.04
N ARG A 124 11.74 14.49 -10.58
CA ARG A 124 11.79 14.90 -9.17
C ARG A 124 10.60 15.77 -8.77
N LEU A 125 10.07 16.57 -9.70
CA LEU A 125 8.86 17.36 -9.44
C LEU A 125 7.63 16.46 -9.34
N VAL A 126 7.49 15.49 -10.26
CA VAL A 126 6.43 14.47 -10.18
C VAL A 126 6.52 13.68 -8.87
N ASP A 127 7.73 13.37 -8.42
CA ASP A 127 7.96 12.62 -7.18
C ASP A 127 7.49 13.32 -5.91
N LEU A 128 7.39 14.67 -5.91
CA LEU A 128 6.84 15.43 -4.78
C LEU A 128 5.39 15.04 -4.45
N VAL A 129 4.64 14.60 -5.47
CA VAL A 129 3.27 14.10 -5.30
C VAL A 129 3.24 12.58 -5.32
N PHE A 130 3.98 11.96 -6.23
CA PHE A 130 3.99 10.51 -6.40
C PHE A 130 4.51 9.78 -5.16
N GLY A 131 5.65 10.19 -4.60
CA GLY A 131 6.24 9.51 -3.43
C GLY A 131 5.31 9.46 -2.21
N PRO A 132 4.77 10.60 -1.74
CA PRO A 132 3.80 10.63 -0.65
C PRO A 132 2.53 9.83 -0.95
N THR A 133 2.01 9.90 -2.17
CA THR A 133 0.82 9.14 -2.60
C THR A 133 1.10 7.63 -2.61
N PHE A 134 2.26 7.22 -3.12
CA PHE A 134 2.66 5.82 -3.18
C PHE A 134 2.94 5.24 -1.78
N GLY A 135 3.49 6.05 -0.87
CA GLY A 135 3.63 5.70 0.54
C GLY A 135 2.28 5.61 1.26
N TRP A 136 1.34 6.51 0.98
CA TRP A 136 -0.04 6.42 1.47
C TRP A 136 -0.75 5.17 0.96
N ALA A 137 -0.63 4.86 -0.34
CA ALA A 137 -1.22 3.67 -0.94
C ALA A 137 -0.65 2.38 -0.32
N THR A 138 0.66 2.33 -0.10
CA THR A 138 1.32 1.22 0.61
C THR A 138 0.73 1.04 2.02
N ALA A 139 0.58 2.12 2.77
CA ALA A 139 -0.01 2.09 4.11
C ALA A 139 -1.49 1.67 4.10
N TRP A 140 -2.27 2.14 3.13
CA TRP A 140 -3.66 1.73 2.96
C TRP A 140 -3.75 0.23 2.63
N SER A 141 -2.89 -0.28 1.75
CA SER A 141 -2.76 -1.71 1.43
C SER A 141 -2.43 -2.54 2.67
N PHE A 142 -1.51 -2.07 3.52
CA PHE A 142 -1.12 -2.77 4.75
C PHE A 142 -2.26 -2.86 5.76
N ASP A 143 -3.02 -1.78 5.97
CA ASP A 143 -4.18 -1.84 6.86
C ASP A 143 -5.31 -2.71 6.27
N ARG A 144 -5.46 -2.75 4.94
CA ARG A 144 -6.39 -3.66 4.27
C ARG A 144 -6.00 -5.13 4.46
N LEU A 145 -4.73 -5.47 4.35
CA LEU A 145 -4.21 -6.80 4.68
C LEU A 145 -4.47 -7.12 6.16
N ARG A 146 -4.22 -6.17 7.05
CA ARG A 146 -4.47 -6.29 8.49
C ARG A 146 -5.93 -6.63 8.79
N LEU A 147 -6.87 -5.87 8.23
CA LEU A 147 -8.30 -6.11 8.39
C LEU A 147 -8.73 -7.49 7.87
N TRP A 148 -8.13 -7.95 6.78
CA TRP A 148 -8.40 -9.28 6.27
C TRP A 148 -7.90 -10.39 7.20
N LEU A 149 -6.67 -10.28 7.69
CA LEU A 149 -6.07 -11.31 8.52
C LEU A 149 -6.62 -11.35 9.95
N GLU A 150 -6.91 -10.19 10.53
CA GLU A 150 -7.40 -10.03 11.91
C GLU A 150 -8.92 -10.21 12.03
N HIS A 151 -9.69 -9.63 11.10
CA HIS A 151 -11.15 -9.52 11.21
C HIS A 151 -11.90 -10.33 10.15
N GLY A 152 -11.20 -11.05 9.28
CA GLY A 152 -11.81 -11.83 8.20
C GLY A 152 -12.46 -10.98 7.10
N ILE A 153 -12.21 -9.67 7.09
CA ILE A 153 -12.79 -8.76 6.10
C ILE A 153 -12.03 -8.93 4.79
N THR A 154 -12.62 -9.65 3.84
CA THR A 154 -11.94 -9.91 2.57
C THR A 154 -11.52 -8.60 1.90
N PRO A 155 -10.41 -8.59 1.13
CA PRO A 155 -9.95 -7.38 0.49
C PRO A 155 -11.04 -6.72 -0.37
N GLU A 156 -11.90 -7.51 -1.02
CA GLU A 156 -13.00 -7.04 -1.85
C GLU A 156 -14.09 -6.34 -1.01
N ARG A 157 -14.44 -6.89 0.17
CA ARG A 157 -15.36 -6.24 1.12
C ARG A 157 -14.78 -4.94 1.66
N ALA A 158 -13.48 -4.90 1.96
CA ALA A 158 -12.81 -3.69 2.41
C ALA A 158 -12.85 -2.56 1.36
N ARG A 159 -12.77 -2.89 0.06
CA ARG A 159 -12.98 -1.92 -1.03
C ARG A 159 -14.42 -1.42 -1.06
N LEU A 160 -15.40 -2.30 -0.89
CA LEU A 160 -16.81 -1.92 -0.82
C LEU A 160 -17.08 -0.98 0.36
N TYR A 161 -16.56 -1.27 1.55
CA TYR A 161 -16.70 -0.38 2.72
C TYR A 161 -16.08 0.99 2.45
N THR A 162 -14.92 1.03 1.80
CA THR A 162 -14.29 2.30 1.38
C THR A 162 -15.20 3.08 0.44
N ALA A 163 -15.76 2.42 -0.58
CA ALA A 163 -16.66 3.07 -1.54
C ALA A 163 -17.93 3.59 -0.88
N LEU A 164 -18.58 2.79 -0.04
CA LEU A 164 -19.77 3.20 0.72
C LEU A 164 -19.48 4.40 1.61
N GLU A 165 -18.35 4.38 2.32
CA GLU A 165 -17.98 5.48 3.20
C GLU A 165 -17.69 6.78 2.43
N LEU A 166 -17.05 6.69 1.27
CA LEU A 166 -16.84 7.84 0.38
C LEU A 166 -18.17 8.39 -0.15
N VAL A 167 -19.10 7.52 -0.53
CA VAL A 167 -20.45 7.92 -0.99
C VAL A 167 -21.20 8.64 0.14
N LEU A 168 -21.17 8.12 1.36
CA LEU A 168 -21.83 8.74 2.52
C LEU A 168 -21.22 10.11 2.84
N ARG A 169 -19.89 10.23 2.81
CA ARG A 169 -19.17 11.50 3.01
C ARG A 169 -19.50 12.51 1.90
N ALA A 170 -19.56 12.08 0.65
CA ALA A 170 -19.94 12.94 -0.48
C ALA A 170 -21.41 13.37 -0.39
N ALA A 171 -22.31 12.45 -0.01
CA ALA A 171 -23.73 12.74 0.21
C ALA A 171 -23.91 13.79 1.31
N LEU A 172 -23.18 13.71 2.42
CA LEU A 172 -23.20 14.73 3.48
C LEU A 172 -22.91 16.13 2.94
N VAL A 173 -21.84 16.27 2.15
CA VAL A 173 -21.44 17.56 1.57
C VAL A 173 -22.47 18.04 0.53
N ALA A 174 -22.96 17.12 -0.31
CA ALA A 174 -23.96 17.43 -1.32
C ALA A 174 -25.29 17.89 -0.69
N THR A 175 -25.77 17.19 0.34
CA THR A 175 -27.00 17.54 1.06
C THR A 175 -26.85 18.90 1.76
N ALA A 176 -25.70 19.21 2.35
CA ALA A 176 -25.43 20.55 2.89
C ALA A 176 -25.51 21.66 1.82
N GLY A 177 -25.01 21.39 0.62
CA GLY A 177 -25.10 22.31 -0.52
C GLY A 177 -26.52 22.45 -1.07
N LEU A 178 -27.27 21.35 -1.16
CA LEU A 178 -28.63 21.34 -1.74
C LEU A 178 -29.70 21.90 -0.80
N LEU A 179 -29.58 21.70 0.51
CA LEU A 179 -30.60 22.11 1.48
C LEU A 179 -30.34 23.50 2.08
N ASP A 180 -29.09 23.88 2.33
CA ASP A 180 -28.75 25.17 2.96
C ASP A 180 -28.06 26.12 1.97
N GLY A 181 -27.07 25.62 1.23
CA GLY A 181 -26.37 26.38 0.19
C GLY A 181 -25.42 27.46 0.70
N ARG A 182 -25.42 27.81 1.99
CA ARG A 182 -24.46 28.77 2.55
C ARG A 182 -23.04 28.20 2.48
N PRO A 183 -22.05 28.97 1.98
CA PRO A 183 -20.66 28.50 1.88
C PRO A 183 -20.08 28.01 3.21
N ALA A 184 -20.44 28.65 4.32
CA ALA A 184 -20.00 28.25 5.65
C ALA A 184 -20.50 26.86 6.05
N VAL A 185 -21.77 26.53 5.75
CA VAL A 185 -22.36 25.22 6.08
C VAL A 185 -21.74 24.12 5.23
N VAL A 186 -21.56 24.37 3.93
CA VAL A 186 -20.88 23.44 3.01
C VAL A 186 -19.43 23.21 3.43
N LEU A 187 -18.71 24.27 3.83
CA LEU A 187 -17.35 24.16 4.32
C LEU A 187 -17.26 23.31 5.59
N VAL A 188 -18.16 23.53 6.55
CA VAL A 188 -18.23 22.71 7.77
C VAL A 188 -18.51 21.25 7.44
N ALA A 189 -19.48 20.97 6.55
CA ALA A 189 -19.78 19.61 6.10
C ALA A 189 -18.57 18.95 5.43
N ALA A 190 -17.83 19.68 4.59
CA ALA A 190 -16.61 19.19 3.95
C ALA A 190 -15.49 18.92 4.96
N LEU A 191 -15.30 19.81 5.94
CA LEU A 191 -14.33 19.61 7.02
C LEU A 191 -14.66 18.39 7.87
N LEU A 192 -15.94 18.15 8.20
CA LEU A 192 -16.39 16.95 8.89
C LEU A 192 -16.17 15.70 8.02
N ALA A 193 -16.57 15.74 6.75
CA ALA A 193 -16.40 14.65 5.81
C ALA A 193 -14.94 14.25 5.59
N ILE A 194 -13.99 15.18 5.74
CA ILE A 194 -12.54 14.91 5.64
C ILE A 194 -11.96 14.52 7.01
N GLY A 195 -12.33 15.23 8.07
CA GLY A 195 -11.74 15.13 9.39
C GLY A 195 -12.19 13.92 10.21
N LEU A 196 -13.39 13.40 9.97
CA LEU A 196 -13.88 12.23 10.70
C LEU A 196 -13.04 10.99 10.37
N PRO A 197 -12.62 10.21 11.38
CA PRO A 197 -11.83 9.01 11.16
C PRO A 197 -12.65 7.96 10.39
N PRO A 198 -12.04 7.30 9.38
CA PRO A 198 -12.63 6.11 8.79
C PRO A 198 -13.06 5.04 9.77
N HIS A 199 -14.16 4.38 9.42
CA HIS A 199 -14.78 3.30 10.20
C HIS A 199 -13.74 2.21 10.52
N PRO A 200 -13.79 1.55 11.69
CA PRO A 200 -12.82 0.52 12.09
C PRO A 200 -12.56 -0.56 11.02
N HIS A 201 -13.60 -0.92 10.26
CA HIS A 201 -13.56 -1.93 9.20
C HIS A 201 -13.23 -1.39 7.80
N THR A 202 -13.05 -0.07 7.65
CA THR A 202 -12.59 0.56 6.41
C THR A 202 -11.07 0.74 6.48
N PRO A 203 -10.29 0.34 5.48
CA PRO A 203 -8.84 0.52 5.50
C PRO A 203 -8.45 1.99 5.57
N ALA A 204 -7.42 2.29 6.36
CA ALA A 204 -6.96 3.63 6.60
C ALA A 204 -5.43 3.71 6.74
N ALA A 205 -4.78 4.38 5.80
CA ALA A 205 -3.32 4.57 5.80
C ALA A 205 -2.77 5.20 7.10
N ARG A 206 -3.57 6.03 7.79
CA ARG A 206 -3.16 6.66 9.07
C ARG A 206 -2.95 5.66 10.21
N ARG A 207 -3.45 4.43 10.10
CA ARG A 207 -3.23 3.36 11.09
C ARG A 207 -1.86 2.70 10.95
N CYS A 208 -1.16 2.94 9.85
CA CYS A 208 0.20 2.47 9.64
C CYS A 208 1.21 3.59 9.89
N ARG A 209 2.37 3.23 10.44
CA ARG A 209 3.49 4.16 10.59
C ARG A 209 4.22 4.27 9.25
N ARG A 210 4.63 5.49 8.88
CA ARG A 210 5.31 5.79 7.61
C ARG A 210 6.71 6.39 7.78
N ARG A 211 7.19 6.42 9.02
CA ARG A 211 8.55 6.80 9.39
C ARG A 211 9.13 5.67 10.25
N PRO A 212 10.39 5.31 10.04
CA PRO A 212 11.04 4.34 10.91
C PRO A 212 11.11 4.92 12.33
N GLU A 213 10.90 4.06 13.31
CA GLU A 213 11.25 4.37 14.69
C GLU A 213 12.76 4.66 14.72
N GLN A 214 13.17 5.77 15.34
CA GLN A 214 14.59 5.96 15.63
C GLN A 214 14.93 4.89 16.66
N GLU A 215 15.65 3.85 16.23
CA GLU A 215 16.22 2.87 17.14
C GLU A 215 17.21 3.66 18.01
N ASN A 216 16.78 4.00 19.23
CA ASN A 216 17.64 4.69 20.18
C ASN A 216 18.85 3.77 20.40
N PRO A 217 20.09 4.19 20.09
CA PRO A 217 21.24 3.34 20.35
C PRO A 217 21.28 3.10 21.86
N ARG A 218 20.94 1.88 22.27
CA ARG A 218 21.19 1.41 23.63
C ARG A 218 22.63 0.98 23.73
#